data_AF-A0A7V6Q0T1-F1
#
_entry.id   AF-A0A7V6Q0T1-F1
#
_cell.length_a   1.000
_cell.length_b   1.000
_cell.length_c   1.000
_cell.angle_alpha   90.00
_cell.angle_beta   90.00
_cell.angle_gamma   90.00
#
_symmetry.space_group_name_H-M   'P 1'
#
loop_
_entity.id
_entity.type
_entity.pdbx_description
1 polymer ?
#
loop_
_entity_poly.entity_id
_entity_poly.type
_entity_poly.pdbx_seq_one_letter_code
_entity_poly.pdbx_strand_id
1 'polypeptide(L)' 'MDREEKYAMIQQVLEPYTGNLIVTPKETDEVVDRIAKVIANGLNISLHQGITLDDVDRYIQ' A
#
# COMPACT_ATOMS: atom_id res chain seq x y z
N MET A 1 13.60 33.76 -3.80
CA MET A 1 12.98 32.66 -4.57
C MET A 1 11.66 32.37 -3.93
N ASP A 2 10.59 32.60 -4.68
CA ASP A 2 9.24 32.42 -4.20
C ASP A 2 8.87 30.91 -4.14
N ARG A 3 7.98 30.52 -3.23
CA ARG A 3 7.62 29.10 -3.04
C ARG A 3 6.93 28.53 -4.27
N GLU A 4 6.15 29.35 -4.96
CA GLU A 4 5.47 29.00 -6.20
C GLU A 4 6.47 28.79 -7.34
N GLU A 5 7.46 29.67 -7.46
CA GLU A 5 8.54 29.57 -8.46
C GLU A 5 9.35 28.27 -8.30
N LYS A 6 9.64 27.88 -7.06
CA LYS A 6 10.30 26.59 -6.76
C LYS A 6 9.43 25.39 -7.13
N TYR A 7 8.13 25.46 -6.88
CA TYR A 7 7.19 24.39 -7.22
C TYR A 7 7.02 24.23 -8.73
N ALA A 8 6.95 25.35 -9.46
CA ALA A 8 6.89 25.36 -10.92
C ALA A 8 8.14 24.72 -11.56
N MET A 9 9.34 25.01 -11.03
CA MET A 9 10.57 24.35 -11.48
C MET A 9 10.56 22.84 -11.22
N ILE A 10 10.05 22.40 -10.05
CA ILE A 10 9.92 20.96 -9.75
C ILE A 10 8.98 20.28 -10.75
N GLN A 11 7.86 20.90 -11.08
CA GLN A 11 6.91 20.35 -12.06
C GLN A 11 7.52 20.25 -13.47
N GLN A 12 8.27 21.26 -13.91
CA GLN A 12 8.97 21.23 -15.21
C GLN A 12 10.00 20.10 -15.30
N VAL A 13 10.72 19.81 -14.21
CA VAL A 13 11.70 18.69 -14.17
C VAL A 13 11.01 17.33 -14.23
N LEU A 14 9.77 17.23 -13.75
CA LEU A 14 9.01 15.98 -13.69
C LEU A 14 8.21 15.70 -14.97
N GLU A 15 8.13 16.62 -15.94
CA GLU A 15 7.50 16.34 -17.24
C GLU A 15 8.32 15.33 -18.06
N PRO A 16 7.67 14.37 -18.75
CA PRO A 16 6.22 14.18 -18.91
C PRO A 16 5.56 13.27 -17.83
N TYR A 17 6.26 12.91 -16.76
CA TYR A 17 5.89 11.83 -15.85
C TYR A 17 4.91 12.22 -14.72
N THR A 18 4.49 13.50 -14.63
CA THR A 18 3.63 14.05 -13.58
C THR A 18 2.29 13.30 -13.39
N GLY A 19 1.76 12.62 -14.43
CA GLY A 19 0.51 11.86 -14.36
C GLY A 19 0.66 10.35 -14.05
N ASN A 20 1.87 9.79 -14.18
CA ASN A 20 2.12 8.35 -14.03
C ASN A 20 3.02 8.02 -12.83
N LEU A 21 3.38 9.01 -12.01
CA LEU A 21 4.22 8.82 -10.83
C LEU A 21 3.37 8.86 -9.56
N ILE A 22 3.47 7.80 -8.76
CA ILE A 22 2.97 7.75 -7.41
C ILE A 22 4.14 7.87 -6.43
N VAL A 23 3.94 8.60 -5.35
CA VAL A 23 4.93 8.70 -4.26
C VAL A 23 4.49 7.74 -3.16
N THR A 24 5.31 6.72 -2.91
CA THR A 24 5.12 5.78 -1.83
C THR A 24 6.21 5.98 -0.78
N PRO A 25 5.90 5.87 0.54
CA PRO A 25 6.94 5.80 1.56
C PRO A 25 7.93 4.67 1.30
N LYS A 26 9.13 4.79 1.86
CA LYS A 26 10.03 3.63 1.99
C LYS A 26 9.31 2.53 2.79
N GLU A 27 9.55 1.26 2.49
CA GLU A 27 8.94 0.10 3.18
C GLU A 27 7.43 -0.10 2.91
N THR A 28 6.91 0.45 1.81
CA THR A 28 5.49 0.24 1.41
C THR A 28 5.18 -1.24 1.15
N ASP A 29 6.16 -2.02 0.73
CA ASP A 29 6.07 -3.48 0.57
C ASP A 29 5.66 -4.18 1.86
N GLU A 30 6.23 -3.81 3.01
CA GLU A 30 5.83 -4.38 4.31
C GLU A 30 4.40 -4.00 4.70
N VAL A 31 3.99 -2.76 4.38
CA VAL A 31 2.62 -2.30 4.65
C VAL A 31 1.64 -3.11 3.81
N VAL A 32 1.94 -3.32 2.52
CA VAL A 32 1.13 -4.12 1.62
C VAL A 32 1.03 -5.57 2.11
N ASP A 33 2.15 -6.18 2.52
CA ASP A 33 2.15 -7.55 3.07
C ASP A 33 1.26 -7.67 4.31
N ARG A 34 1.42 -6.78 5.29
CA ARG A 34 0.59 -6.79 6.51
C ARG A 34 -0.90 -6.64 6.20
N ILE A 35 -1.26 -5.74 5.28
CA ILE A 35 -2.67 -5.52 4.90
C ILE A 35 -3.23 -6.74 4.16
N ALA A 36 -2.45 -7.35 3.26
CA ALA A 36 -2.85 -8.54 2.54
C ALA A 36 -3.20 -9.68 3.50
N LYS A 37 -2.39 -9.88 4.55
CA LYS A 37 -2.62 -10.89 5.60
C LYS A 37 -3.93 -10.64 6.36
N VAL A 38 -4.18 -9.39 6.76
CA VAL A 38 -5.42 -9.01 7.46
C VAL A 38 -6.65 -9.29 6.58
N ILE A 39 -6.60 -8.91 5.30
CA ILE A 39 -7.71 -9.15 4.37
C ILE A 39 -7.93 -10.64 4.15
N ALA A 40 -6.87 -11.41 3.89
CA ALA A 40 -6.95 -12.84 3.69
C ALA A 40 -7.55 -13.56 4.90
N ASN A 41 -7.15 -13.17 6.12
CA ASN A 41 -7.72 -13.72 7.35
C ASN A 41 -9.20 -13.36 7.54
N GLY A 42 -9.59 -12.12 7.24
CA GLY A 42 -11.00 -11.73 7.27
C GLY A 42 -11.86 -12.52 6.27
N LEU A 43 -11.32 -12.77 5.07
CA LEU A 43 -11.99 -13.61 4.06
C LEU A 43 -12.09 -15.07 4.53
N ASN A 44 -11.01 -15.63 5.08
CA ASN A 44 -10.99 -17.01 5.57
C ASN A 44 -12.01 -17.23 6.69
N ILE A 45 -12.08 -16.35 7.69
CA ILE A 45 -13.04 -16.46 8.80
C ILE A 45 -14.49 -16.29 8.30
N SER A 46 -14.74 -15.35 7.38
CA SER A 46 -16.10 -15.07 6.91
C SER A 46 -16.67 -16.17 6.01
N LEU A 47 -15.81 -16.86 5.24
CA LEU A 47 -16.25 -17.84 4.24
C LEU A 47 -16.04 -19.29 4.67
N HIS A 48 -15.09 -19.60 5.54
CA HIS A 48 -14.82 -20.96 6.00
C HIS A 48 -15.30 -21.18 7.43
N GLN A 49 -16.44 -21.87 7.58
CA GLN A 49 -17.09 -22.18 8.87
C GLN A 49 -16.22 -23.00 9.85
N GLY A 50 -15.08 -23.53 9.40
CA GLY A 50 -14.13 -24.29 10.22
C GLY A 50 -12.85 -23.53 10.59
N ILE A 51 -12.72 -22.26 10.19
CA ILE A 51 -11.58 -21.40 10.52
C ILE A 51 -12.05 -20.39 11.56
N THR A 52 -11.48 -20.47 12.76
CA THR A 52 -11.73 -19.49 13.82
C THR A 52 -10.56 -18.52 13.93
N LEU A 53 -10.68 -17.54 14.84
CA LEU A 53 -9.58 -16.60 15.14
C LEU A 53 -8.30 -17.32 15.60
N ASP A 54 -8.41 -18.54 16.12
CA ASP A 54 -7.26 -19.34 16.57
C ASP A 54 -6.52 -20.03 15.40
N ASP A 55 -7.11 -20.04 14.20
CA ASP A 55 -6.58 -20.67 12.99
C ASP A 55 -5.92 -19.69 12.00
N VAL A 56 -5.94 -18.40 12.36
CA VAL A 56 -5.56 -17.25 11.52
C VAL A 56 -4.12 -17.33 11.00
N ASP A 57 -3.21 -17.97 11.74
CA ASP A 57 -1.81 -18.12 11.35
C ASP A 57 -1.51 -19.42 10.58
N ARG A 58 -2.50 -20.31 10.38
CA ARG A 58 -2.27 -21.63 9.75
C ARG A 58 -2.14 -21.59 8.24
N TYR A 59 -2.67 -20.55 7.59
CA TYR A 59 -2.79 -20.49 6.12
C TYR A 59 -2.05 -19.33 5.47
N ILE A 60 -1.45 -18.47 6.29
CA ILE A 60 -0.69 -17.30 5.85
C ILE A 60 0.76 -17.50 6.33
N GLN A 61 1.54 -18.27 5.56
CA GLN A 61 3.00 -18.36 5.69
C GLN A 61 3.69 -17.38 4.76
#